data_AF-J4TE35-F1
#
_entry.id   AF-J4TE35-F1
#
_cell.length_a   1.000
_cell.length_b   1.000
_cell.length_c   1.000
_cell.angle_alpha   90.00
_cell.angle_beta   90.00
_cell.angle_gamma   90.00
#
_symmetry.space_group_name_H-M   'P 1'
#
loop_
_entity.id
_entity.type
_entity.pdbx_description
1 polymer ?
#
loop_
_entity_poly.entity_id
_entity_poly.type
_entity_poly.pdbx_seq_one_letter_code
_entity_poly.pdbx_strand_id
1 'polypeptide(L)'
;MWASRIIKFTWTAIFSFIFIVLAFLTLSTVIMYVQNPDFIGVTFPERAVSDAARLTGRSKNEIDGECSIKGSYFEKQVSCEMRRMQGNKITDTVLLEYTLMFDSITSIADTRENLE
;
A
#
# COMPACT_ATOMS: atom_id res chain seq x y z
N MET A 1 31.43 -37.33 -33.24
CA MET A 1 30.74 -36.04 -33.50
C MET A 1 29.28 -35.99 -33.00
N TRP A 2 28.53 -37.09 -32.97
CA TRP A 2 27.11 -37.09 -32.56
C TRP A 2 26.87 -36.89 -31.06
N ALA A 3 27.65 -37.55 -30.19
CA ALA A 3 27.53 -37.40 -28.73
C ALA A 3 27.71 -35.94 -28.25
N SER A 4 28.65 -35.19 -28.85
CA SER A 4 28.85 -33.77 -28.54
C SER A 4 27.66 -32.89 -28.94
N ARG A 5 26.98 -33.21 -30.06
CA ARG A 5 25.76 -32.51 -30.46
C ARG A 5 24.62 -32.78 -29.50
N ILE A 6 24.43 -34.04 -29.10
CA ILE A 6 23.37 -34.44 -28.15
C ILE A 6 23.56 -33.71 -26.82
N ILE A 7 24.77 -33.72 -26.26
CA ILE A 7 25.08 -33.03 -24.99
C ILE A 7 24.77 -31.53 -25.10
N LYS A 8 25.16 -30.87 -26.20
CA LYS A 8 24.86 -29.45 -26.41
C LYS A 8 23.35 -29.19 -26.50
N PHE A 9 22.60 -30.01 -27.24
CA PHE A 9 21.14 -29.88 -27.32
C PHE A 9 20.46 -30.08 -25.98
N THR A 10 20.88 -31.08 -25.20
CA THR A 10 20.33 -31.33 -23.86
C THR A 10 20.58 -30.14 -22.93
N TRP A 11 21.79 -29.57 -22.94
CA TRP A 11 22.10 -28.38 -22.15
C TRP A 11 21.25 -27.17 -22.56
N THR A 12 21.11 -26.90 -23.87
CA THR A 12 20.26 -25.80 -24.36
C THR A 12 18.80 -25.98 -23.94
N ALA A 13 18.28 -27.21 -23.98
CA ALA A 13 16.92 -27.49 -23.56
C ALA A 13 16.72 -27.24 -22.05
N ILE A 14 17.66 -27.66 -21.21
CA ILE A 14 17.62 -27.43 -19.76
C ILE A 14 17.67 -25.92 -19.45
N PHE A 15 18.60 -25.18 -20.03
CA PHE A 15 18.71 -23.74 -19.78
C PHE A 15 17.48 -22.97 -20.27
N SER A 16 16.93 -23.35 -21.43
CA SER A 16 15.69 -22.76 -21.95
C SER A 16 14.51 -23.00 -20.99
N PHE A 17 14.38 -24.22 -20.47
CA PHE A 17 13.34 -24.54 -19.50
C PHE A 17 13.46 -23.73 -18.21
N ILE A 18 14.68 -23.62 -17.66
CA ILE A 18 14.95 -22.80 -16.47
C ILE A 18 14.58 -21.34 -16.74
N PHE A 19 14.96 -20.79 -17.89
CA PHE A 19 14.65 -19.41 -18.26
C PHE A 19 13.15 -19.15 -18.36
N ILE A 20 12.41 -20.08 -18.97
CA ILE A 20 10.95 -19.99 -19.08
C ILE A 20 10.30 -20.00 -17.70
N VAL A 21 10.70 -20.91 -16.81
CA VAL A 21 10.17 -20.96 -15.44
C VAL A 21 10.48 -19.67 -14.69
N LEU A 22 11.70 -19.15 -14.81
CA LEU A 22 12.10 -17.89 -14.18
C LEU A 22 11.26 -16.72 -14.70
N ALA A 23 11.04 -16.65 -16.02
CA ALA A 23 10.21 -15.64 -16.64
C ALA A 23 8.77 -15.70 -16.12
N PHE A 24 8.17 -16.89 -16.01
CA PHE A 24 6.84 -17.05 -15.43
C PHE A 24 6.78 -16.61 -13.96
N LEU A 25 7.77 -16.96 -13.15
CA LEU A 25 7.84 -16.52 -11.75
C LEU A 25 7.92 -15.00 -11.65
N THR A 26 8.77 -14.36 -12.46
CA THR A 26 8.87 -12.90 -12.48
C THR A 26 7.59 -12.23 -12.97
N LEU A 27 6.93 -12.78 -14.00
CA LEU A 27 5.68 -12.23 -14.50
C LEU A 27 4.57 -12.37 -13.46
N SER A 28 4.49 -13.53 -12.81
CA SER A 28 3.48 -13.78 -11.77
C SER A 28 3.67 -12.88 -10.56
N THR A 29 4.91 -12.64 -10.13
CA THR A 29 5.18 -11.70 -9.04
C THR A 29 4.81 -10.27 -9.46
N VAL A 30 5.21 -9.83 -10.66
CA VAL A 30 4.83 -8.51 -11.18
C VAL A 30 3.31 -8.35 -11.26
N ILE A 31 2.59 -9.35 -11.77
CA ILE A 31 1.11 -9.32 -11.83
C ILE A 31 0.51 -9.23 -10.41
N MET A 32 0.99 -10.05 -9.46
CA MET A 32 0.55 -10.00 -8.07
C MET A 32 0.77 -8.61 -7.46
N TYR A 33 1.92 -7.98 -7.72
CA TYR A 33 2.24 -6.63 -7.26
C TYR A 33 1.37 -5.53 -7.92
N VAL A 34 1.07 -5.66 -9.21
CA VAL A 34 0.20 -4.71 -9.93
C VAL A 34 -1.26 -4.86 -9.50
N GLN A 35 -1.73 -6.09 -9.27
CA GLN A 35 -3.12 -6.37 -8.91
C GLN A 35 -3.42 -6.15 -7.42
N ASN A 36 -2.43 -6.32 -6.54
CA ASN A 36 -2.60 -6.13 -5.10
C ASN A 36 -1.54 -5.17 -4.54
N PRO A 37 -1.59 -3.87 -4.90
CA PRO A 37 -0.66 -2.87 -4.38
C PRO A 37 -0.86 -2.57 -2.88
N ASP A 38 -1.88 -3.14 -2.24
CA ASP A 38 -2.32 -2.78 -0.88
C ASP A 38 -1.80 -3.73 0.22
N PHE A 39 -1.05 -4.78 -0.12
CA PHE A 39 -0.68 -5.82 0.85
C PHE A 39 0.60 -5.55 1.66
N ILE A 40 1.29 -4.42 1.43
CA ILE A 40 2.49 -4.06 2.21
C ILE A 40 2.13 -3.04 3.31
N GLY A 41 1.59 -3.57 4.41
CA GLY A 41 2.24 -3.36 5.71
C GLY A 41 1.67 -2.38 6.73
N VAL A 42 0.66 -1.55 6.43
CA VAL A 42 -0.09 -0.80 7.46
C VAL A 42 -1.52 -0.58 6.98
N THR A 43 -2.52 -0.95 7.76
CA THR A 43 -3.89 -0.47 7.55
C THR A 43 -3.87 1.05 7.78
N PHE A 44 -3.77 1.83 6.69
CA PHE A 44 -3.85 3.30 6.74
C PHE A 44 -5.00 3.83 7.61
N PRO A 45 -6.17 3.18 7.66
CA PRO A 45 -7.22 3.52 8.63
C PRO A 45 -6.75 3.54 10.08
N GLU A 46 -6.02 2.51 10.55
CA GLU A 46 -5.53 2.45 11.94
C GLU A 46 -4.48 3.53 12.24
N ARG A 47 -3.60 3.80 11.26
CA ARG A 47 -2.60 4.85 11.38
C ARG A 47 -3.25 6.23 11.44
N ALA A 48 -4.21 6.50 10.56
CA ALA A 48 -4.91 7.76 10.51
C ALA A 48 -5.80 7.98 11.75
N VAL A 49 -6.43 6.94 12.29
CA VAL A 49 -7.11 6.99 13.60
C VAL A 49 -6.14 7.37 14.71
N SER A 50 -4.94 6.78 14.72
CA SER A 50 -3.91 7.09 15.71
C SER A 50 -3.39 8.52 15.60
N ASP A 51 -3.16 9.02 14.38
CA ASP A 51 -2.69 10.38 14.14
C ASP A 51 -3.78 11.41 14.48
N ALA A 52 -5.04 11.17 14.10
CA ALA A 52 -6.17 12.02 14.44
C ALA A 52 -6.44 12.05 15.96
N ALA A 53 -6.32 10.91 16.65
CA ALA A 53 -6.40 10.85 18.12
C ALA A 53 -5.31 11.69 18.79
N ARG A 54 -4.08 11.66 18.25
CA ARG A 54 -2.98 12.51 18.73
C ARG A 54 -3.24 13.99 18.48
N LEU A 55 -3.74 14.36 17.30
CA LEU A 55 -4.03 15.76 16.93
C LEU A 55 -5.20 16.35 17.71
N THR A 56 -6.21 15.54 18.05
CA THR A 56 -7.35 15.94 18.88
C THR A 56 -7.08 15.82 20.37
N GLY A 57 -6.01 15.12 20.78
CA GLY A 57 -5.63 14.88 22.17
C GLY A 57 -6.54 13.88 22.90
N ARG A 58 -7.12 12.92 22.15
CA ARG A 58 -8.21 12.05 22.63
C ARG A 58 -7.93 10.57 22.38
N SER A 59 -8.87 9.74 22.81
CA SER A 59 -8.80 8.29 22.63
C SER A 59 -9.07 7.91 21.18
N LYS A 60 -8.37 6.88 20.70
CA LYS A 60 -8.59 6.28 19.37
C LYS A 60 -10.02 5.79 19.17
N ASN A 61 -10.70 5.40 20.26
CA ASN A 61 -12.05 4.87 20.22
C ASN A 61 -13.12 5.95 19.94
N GLU A 62 -12.76 7.22 20.03
CA GLU A 62 -13.64 8.36 19.72
C GLU A 62 -13.48 8.84 18.28
N ILE A 63 -12.57 8.24 17.51
CA ILE A 63 -12.28 8.63 16.13
C ILE A 63 -12.85 7.56 15.20
N ASP A 64 -13.72 8.00 14.31
CA ASP A 64 -14.27 7.19 13.21
C ASP A 64 -13.92 7.87 11.88
N GLY A 65 -13.70 7.10 10.82
CA GLY A 65 -13.31 7.71 9.56
C GLY A 65 -12.99 6.72 8.45
N GLU A 66 -12.97 7.26 7.25
CA GLU A 66 -12.72 6.51 6.03
C GLU A 66 -11.49 7.06 5.31
N CYS A 67 -10.73 6.16 4.70
CA CYS A 67 -9.57 6.51 3.90
C CYS A 67 -9.86 6.20 2.43
N SER A 68 -9.57 7.16 1.56
CA SER A 68 -9.55 6.99 0.12
C SER A 68 -8.11 6.99 -0.39
N ILE A 69 -7.82 6.09 -1.32
CA ILE A 69 -6.49 5.96 -1.93
C ILE A 69 -6.62 6.35 -3.40
N LYS A 70 -5.76 7.27 -3.85
CA LYS A 70 -5.64 7.68 -5.25
C LYS A 70 -4.18 7.62 -5.68
N GLY A 71 -3.93 7.37 -6.96
CA GLY A 71 -2.57 7.41 -7.53
C GLY A 71 -2.12 6.07 -8.11
N SER A 72 -0.82 5.98 -8.38
CA SER A 72 -0.16 4.83 -9.00
C SER A 72 0.70 4.07 -8.00
N TYR A 73 1.29 2.95 -8.41
CA TYR A 73 2.22 2.20 -7.57
C TYR A 73 3.41 3.04 -7.06
N PHE A 74 3.98 3.89 -7.90
CA PHE A 74 5.18 4.68 -7.57
C PHE A 74 4.88 5.83 -6.63
N GLU A 75 3.69 6.41 -6.76
CA GLU A 75 3.24 7.57 -6.01
C GLU A 75 1.75 7.42 -5.72
N LYS A 76 1.41 7.25 -4.43
CA LYS A 76 0.03 7.17 -3.95
C LYS A 76 -0.24 8.36 -3.04
N GLN A 77 -1.43 8.92 -3.16
CA GLN A 77 -1.98 9.89 -2.22
C GLN A 77 -3.11 9.21 -1.46
N VAL A 78 -2.97 9.09 -0.15
CA VAL A 78 -4.01 8.59 0.75
C VAL A 78 -4.63 9.77 1.46
N SER A 79 -5.93 9.95 1.31
CA SER A 79 -6.67 10.99 2.01
C SER A 79 -7.66 10.33 2.95
N CYS A 80 -7.52 10.59 4.24
CA CYS A 80 -8.33 10.04 5.32
C CYS A 80 -9.12 11.15 5.99
N GLU A 81 -10.44 11.05 5.94
CA GLU A 81 -11.33 11.94 6.67
C GLU A 81 -11.69 11.29 8.00
N MET A 82 -11.15 11.85 9.08
CA MET A 82 -11.35 11.38 10.45
C MET A 82 -12.31 12.31 11.19
N ARG A 83 -13.33 11.76 11.82
CA ARG A 83 -14.36 12.46 12.56
C ARG A 83 -14.29 12.03 14.02
N ARG A 84 -14.25 13.00 14.92
CA ARG A 84 -14.36 12.75 16.35
C ARG A 84 -15.83 12.72 16.74
N MET A 85 -16.25 11.59 17.30
CA MET A 85 -17.60 11.35 17.78
C MET A 85 -17.61 11.39 19.31
N GLN A 86 -18.40 12.30 19.89
CA GLN A 86 -18.70 12.28 21.32
C GLN A 86 -20.19 11.97 21.50
N GLY A 87 -20.50 10.72 21.87
CA GLY A 87 -21.86 10.20 21.82
C GLY A 87 -22.31 10.04 20.36
N ASN A 88 -23.34 10.79 19.95
CA ASN A 88 -23.90 10.76 18.58
C ASN A 88 -23.70 12.08 17.82
N LYS A 89 -22.71 12.89 18.23
CA LYS A 89 -22.39 14.19 17.63
C LYS A 89 -20.93 14.21 17.19
N ILE A 90 -20.70 14.82 16.03
CA ILE A 90 -19.35 15.13 15.51
C ILE A 90 -18.88 16.40 16.22
N THR A 91 -17.66 16.37 16.76
CA THR A 91 -17.06 17.46 17.56
C THR A 91 -15.80 18.04 16.92
N ASP A 92 -15.04 17.22 16.21
CA ASP A 92 -13.89 17.64 15.41
C ASP A 92 -13.89 16.85 14.09
N THR A 93 -13.41 17.47 13.02
CA THR A 93 -13.07 16.80 11.76
C THR A 93 -11.60 17.03 11.47
N VAL A 94 -10.88 15.96 11.13
CA VAL A 94 -9.46 15.97 10.80
C VAL A 94 -9.28 15.31 9.43
N LEU A 95 -8.82 16.08 8.45
CA LEU A 95 -8.39 15.57 7.17
C LEU A 95 -6.89 15.26 7.25
N LEU A 96 -6.51 14.01 6.98
CA LEU A 96 -5.14 13.54 6.95
C LEU A 96 -4.78 13.13 5.53
N GLU A 97 -3.76 13.75 4.97
CA GLU A 97 -3.25 13.45 3.63
C GLU A 97 -1.83 12.89 3.73
N TYR A 98 -1.65 11.67 3.23
CA TYR A 98 -0.37 10.98 3.17
C TYR A 98 0.07 10.85 1.72
N THR A 99 1.28 11.29 1.42
CA THR A 99 1.93 10.96 0.15
C THR A 99 2.86 9.78 0.39
N LEU A 100 2.75 8.77 -0.46
CA LEU A 100 3.53 7.54 -0.42
C LEU A 100 4.35 7.43 -1.69
N MET A 101 5.63 7.09 -1.54
CA MET A 101 6.49 6.68 -2.63
C MET A 101 7.04 5.29 -2.32
N PHE A 102 6.81 4.32 -3.21
CA PHE A 102 7.16 2.91 -2.96
C PHE A 102 6.67 2.40 -1.59
N ASP A 103 5.40 2.66 -1.27
CA ASP A 103 4.75 2.31 0.01
C ASP A 103 5.38 2.94 1.28
N SER A 104 6.31 3.89 1.11
CA SER A 104 6.90 4.67 2.21
C SER A 104 6.28 6.06 2.26
N ILE A 105 5.88 6.52 3.46
CA ILE A 105 5.35 7.88 3.64
C ILE A 105 6.46 8.89 3.44
N THR A 106 6.29 9.74 2.44
CA THR A 106 7.23 10.82 2.10
C THR A 106 6.77 12.16 2.66
N SER A 107 5.46 12.36 2.77
CA SER A 107 4.90 13.55 3.42
C SER A 107 3.57 13.26 4.10
N ILE A 108 3.29 14.05 5.14
CA ILE A 108 2.03 14.06 5.87
C ILE A 108 1.56 15.50 5.92
N ALA A 109 0.32 15.75 5.51
CA ALA A 109 -0.37 17.00 5.71
C ALA A 109 -1.64 16.74 6.52
N ASP A 110 -1.98 17.67 7.39
CA ASP A 110 -3.18 17.60 8.22
C ASP A 110 -3.94 18.92 8.19
N THR A 111 -5.27 18.82 8.13
CA THR A 111 -6.18 19.95 8.29
C THR A 111 -7.20 19.59 9.36
N ARG A 112 -7.27 20.40 10.41
CA ARG A 112 -8.23 20.21 11.50
C ARG A 112 -9.27 21.32 11.49
N GLU A 113 -10.53 20.92 11.52
CA GLU A 113 -11.68 21.79 11.73
C GLU A 113 -12.32 21.42 13.06
N ASN A 114 -12.30 22.37 14.01
CA ASN A 114 -12.98 22.20 15.28
C ASN A 114 -14.42 22.72 15.14
N LEU A 115 -15.40 21.89 15.50
CA LEU A 115 -16.83 22.18 15.41
C LEU A 115 -17.46 22.45 16.80
N GLU A 116 -16.64 22.52 17.86
CA GLU A 116 -17.03 22.91 19.24
C GLU A 116 -17.51 24.37 19.37
#